data_AF-A0A7C0W924-F1
#
_entry.id   AF-A0A7C0W924-F1
#
_cell.length_a   1.000
_cell.length_b   1.000
_cell.length_c   1.000
_cell.angle_alpha   90.00
_cell.angle_beta   90.00
_cell.angle_gamma   90.00
#
_symmetry.space_group_name_H-M   'P 1'
#
loop_
_entity.id
_entity.type
_entity.pdbx_description
1 polymer ?
#
loop_
_entity_poly.entity_id
_entity_poly.type
_entity_poly.pdbx_seq_one_letter_code
_entity_poly.pdbx_strand_id
1 'polypeptide(L)'
;QDIGYDSTIMSYPILTPPHSGITIDIKNGCWENGDYIDIDYKLIMLSGLNYHSTVAGVTSAVKNHLGLVELPTAFSASFADFHTIGFPASGGAVGMHVREINRADLFITTAEWSGHQGRDNLNPVQTKIVLASTDPLALDYWASKHILFPLGGERQIYNDPDNMDGPFRKFLDLYAQEVDWGTLNESEMMVQGFDFNNPTISRFDIDRIIKKFRQGEATEQEVLDLIDQFFQQ
;
A
#
# COMPACT_ATOMS: atom_id res chain seq x y z
N GLN A 1 4.74 -30.81 30.51
CA GLN A 1 4.09 -29.64 29.90
C GLN A 1 4.71 -29.50 28.53
N ASP A 2 3.94 -29.82 27.50
CA ASP A 2 4.31 -29.46 26.14
C ASP A 2 4.55 -27.95 26.12
N ILE A 3 5.75 -27.55 25.75
CA ILE A 3 6.04 -26.18 25.35
C ILE A 3 5.33 -25.95 24.02
N GLY A 4 4.01 -25.74 24.09
CA GLY A 4 3.20 -25.29 22.96
C GLY A 4 3.85 -24.03 22.42
N TYR A 5 3.90 -23.90 21.10
CA TYR A 5 4.40 -22.71 20.42
C TYR A 5 3.88 -21.45 21.14
N ASP A 6 4.78 -20.76 21.85
CA ASP A 6 4.43 -19.58 22.63
C ASP A 6 3.80 -18.56 21.70
N SER A 7 2.58 -18.13 22.02
CA SER A 7 1.89 -17.03 21.35
C SER A 7 2.81 -15.81 21.31
N THR A 8 3.06 -15.26 20.12
CA THR A 8 3.86 -14.05 19.97
C THR A 8 3.02 -12.82 20.25
N ILE A 9 3.52 -11.90 21.08
CA ILE A 9 2.88 -10.60 21.30
C ILE A 9 2.96 -9.81 20.00
N MET A 10 1.80 -9.43 19.48
CA MET A 10 1.67 -8.60 18.30
C MET A 10 1.43 -7.16 18.73
N SER A 11 2.50 -6.36 18.74
CA SER A 11 2.41 -4.94 19.06
C SER A 11 1.83 -4.14 17.91
N TYR A 12 1.34 -2.95 18.24
CA TYR A 12 0.77 -1.99 17.32
C TYR A 12 0.84 -0.59 17.95
N PRO A 13 0.88 0.47 17.15
CA PRO A 13 1.01 1.82 17.67
C PRO A 13 -0.28 2.28 18.38
N ILE A 14 -0.08 2.97 19.50
CA ILE A 14 -1.07 3.84 20.13
C ILE A 14 -0.47 5.23 20.12
N LEU A 15 -1.15 6.19 19.48
CA LEU A 15 -0.57 7.51 19.21
C LEU A 15 -1.54 8.63 19.53
N THR A 16 -1.04 9.73 20.07
CA THR A 16 -1.83 10.92 20.38
C THR A 16 -1.36 12.06 19.48
N PRO A 17 -2.08 12.42 18.40
CA PRO A 17 -1.70 13.51 17.55
C PRO A 17 -1.79 14.84 18.32
N PRO A 18 -0.79 15.73 18.22
CA PRO A 18 -0.80 16.99 18.95
C PRO A 18 -1.91 17.94 18.47
N HIS A 19 -2.46 17.73 17.27
CA HIS A 19 -3.52 18.56 16.71
C HIS A 19 -4.88 18.30 17.36
N SER A 20 -5.25 17.04 17.55
CA SER A 20 -6.54 16.67 18.15
C SER A 20 -6.46 16.48 19.66
N GLY A 21 -5.32 16.00 20.18
CA GLY A 21 -5.19 15.56 21.57
C GLY A 21 -5.90 14.22 21.86
N ILE A 22 -6.67 13.68 20.91
CA ILE A 22 -7.36 12.39 21.01
C ILE A 22 -6.35 11.27 20.76
N THR A 23 -6.30 10.28 21.65
CA THR A 23 -5.44 9.12 21.47
C THR A 23 -6.09 8.14 20.50
N ILE A 24 -5.32 7.62 19.56
CA ILE A 24 -5.75 6.63 18.58
C ILE A 24 -5.06 5.32 18.96
N ASP A 25 -5.83 4.38 19.49
CA ASP A 25 -5.46 2.97 19.55
C ASP A 25 -5.87 2.34 18.22
N ILE A 26 -4.91 1.95 17.39
CA ILE A 26 -5.26 1.52 16.04
C ILE A 26 -6.09 0.24 15.99
N LYS A 27 -6.19 -0.52 17.09
CA LYS A 27 -7.02 -1.72 17.20
C LYS A 27 -8.40 -1.41 17.76
N ASN A 28 -8.46 -0.56 18.79
CA ASN A 28 -9.66 -0.40 19.60
C ASN A 28 -10.43 0.91 19.35
N GLY A 29 -9.85 1.87 18.63
CA GLY A 29 -10.51 3.14 18.28
C GLY A 29 -9.93 4.37 18.98
N CYS A 30 -10.67 5.47 18.92
CA CYS A 30 -10.31 6.71 19.59
C CYS A 30 -10.56 6.61 21.10
N TRP A 31 -9.61 7.13 21.88
CA TRP A 31 -9.62 7.11 23.35
C TRP A 31 -9.38 8.50 23.92
N GLU A 32 -10.18 8.88 24.91
CA GLU A 32 -10.06 10.14 25.63
C GLU A 32 -10.59 9.99 27.07
N ASN A 33 -9.88 10.58 28.04
CA ASN A 33 -10.33 10.69 29.45
C ASN A 33 -10.69 9.37 30.15
N GLY A 34 -10.06 8.25 29.79
CA GLY A 34 -10.30 6.96 30.43
C GLY A 34 -11.13 5.99 29.59
N ASP A 35 -11.83 6.48 28.55
CA ASP A 35 -12.80 5.70 27.80
C ASP A 35 -12.59 5.78 26.29
N TYR A 36 -13.06 4.75 25.58
CA TYR A 36 -13.19 4.81 24.12
C TYR A 36 -14.38 5.67 23.73
N ILE A 37 -14.19 6.52 22.73
CA ILE A 37 -15.18 7.49 22.28
C ILE A 37 -15.66 7.16 20.86
N ASP A 38 -16.89 7.54 20.56
CA ASP A 38 -17.55 7.32 19.25
C ASP A 38 -17.08 8.36 18.22
N ILE A 39 -15.78 8.32 17.91
CA ILE A 39 -15.13 9.11 16.88
C ILE A 39 -14.37 8.17 15.97
N ASP A 40 -14.75 8.16 14.70
CA ASP A 40 -14.00 7.44 13.66
C ASP A 40 -12.69 8.15 13.34
N TYR A 41 -11.67 7.34 13.02
CA TYR A 41 -10.47 7.82 12.35
C TYR A 41 -10.27 7.05 11.04
N LYS A 42 -9.41 7.58 10.17
CA LYS A 42 -9.01 6.92 8.93
C LYS A 42 -7.51 6.69 8.91
N LEU A 43 -7.10 5.46 8.66
CA LEU A 43 -5.69 5.10 8.49
C LEU A 43 -5.38 5.07 6.99
N ILE A 44 -4.55 6.01 6.55
CA ILE A 44 -4.08 6.07 5.17
C ILE A 44 -2.59 5.75 5.17
N MET A 45 -2.19 4.76 4.38
CA MET A 45 -0.81 4.34 4.25
C MET A 45 -0.21 4.80 2.93
N LEU A 46 0.97 5.41 2.99
CA LEU A 46 1.68 5.93 1.83
C LEU A 46 3.00 5.19 1.65
N SER A 47 3.21 4.64 0.46
CA SER A 47 4.43 3.91 0.08
C SER A 47 5.07 4.46 -1.19
N GLY A 48 6.37 4.22 -1.34
CA GLY A 48 7.06 4.35 -2.63
C GLY A 48 7.11 3.00 -3.35
N LEU A 49 7.08 3.00 -4.69
CA LEU A 49 7.21 1.78 -5.50
C LEU A 49 8.66 1.52 -5.93
N ASN A 50 9.30 0.46 -5.41
CA ASN A 50 10.68 0.11 -5.76
C ASN A 50 10.95 -1.40 -5.72
N TYR A 51 11.93 -1.87 -6.49
CA TYR A 51 12.62 -3.13 -6.23
C TYR A 51 13.32 -3.05 -4.87
N HIS A 52 13.19 -4.10 -4.07
CA HIS A 52 13.81 -4.19 -2.76
C HIS A 52 14.99 -5.15 -2.75
N SER A 53 14.78 -6.41 -3.14
CA SER A 53 15.83 -7.44 -3.18
C SER A 53 15.37 -8.71 -3.91
N THR A 54 16.33 -9.62 -4.18
CA THR A 54 16.07 -10.92 -4.80
C THR A 54 15.30 -11.89 -3.91
N VAL A 55 15.11 -11.56 -2.63
CA VAL A 55 14.36 -12.38 -1.67
C VAL A 55 13.05 -11.72 -1.24
N ALA A 56 12.94 -10.40 -1.35
CA ALA A 56 11.79 -9.63 -0.89
C ALA A 56 10.92 -9.08 -2.02
N GLY A 57 11.42 -9.08 -3.27
CA GLY A 57 10.69 -8.53 -4.41
C GLY A 57 10.51 -7.03 -4.28
N VAL A 58 9.25 -6.57 -4.30
CA VAL A 58 8.86 -5.16 -4.40
C VAL A 58 8.61 -4.53 -3.03
N THR A 59 8.91 -3.25 -2.88
CA THR A 59 8.43 -2.37 -1.82
C THR A 59 7.25 -1.57 -2.35
N SER A 60 6.12 -1.67 -1.66
CA SER A 60 4.88 -0.93 -1.90
C SER A 60 3.95 -1.12 -0.68
N ALA A 61 2.63 -1.14 -0.85
CA ALA A 61 1.59 -1.00 0.16
C ALA A 61 1.59 -2.10 1.24
N VAL A 62 1.74 -3.38 0.89
CA VAL A 62 1.71 -4.47 1.87
C VAL A 62 2.85 -4.30 2.88
N LYS A 63 4.03 -3.83 2.43
CA LYS A 63 5.20 -3.66 3.28
C LYS A 63 5.10 -2.50 4.27
N ASN A 64 4.14 -1.59 4.14
CA ASN A 64 3.95 -0.51 5.13
C ASN A 64 3.71 -1.05 6.53
N HIS A 65 3.05 -2.20 6.64
CA HIS A 65 2.79 -2.86 7.92
C HIS A 65 4.02 -3.49 8.56
N LEU A 66 5.12 -3.72 7.81
CA LEU A 66 6.33 -4.33 8.38
C LEU A 66 6.90 -3.51 9.54
N GLY A 67 6.82 -2.18 9.45
CA GLY A 67 7.36 -1.25 10.45
C GLY A 67 6.35 -0.80 11.52
N LEU A 68 5.13 -1.34 11.53
CA LEU A 68 4.14 -1.03 12.57
C LEU A 68 4.26 -1.90 13.82
N VAL A 69 5.12 -2.90 13.76
CA VAL A 69 5.28 -3.90 14.82
C VAL A 69 6.67 -3.81 15.42
N GLU A 70 6.71 -3.73 16.74
CA GLU A 70 7.88 -4.01 17.54
C GLU A 70 7.77 -5.43 18.13
N LEU A 71 8.60 -6.34 17.64
CA LEU A 71 8.73 -7.68 18.18
C LEU A 71 9.78 -7.70 19.29
N PRO A 72 9.45 -8.18 20.50
CA PRO A 72 10.46 -8.49 21.50
C PRO A 72 11.27 -9.68 20.99
N THR A 73 12.53 -9.48 20.63
CA THR A 73 13.39 -10.59 20.21
C THR A 73 14.18 -11.14 21.39
N ALA A 74 14.28 -12.46 21.47
CA ALA A 74 15.25 -13.12 22.37
C ALA A 74 16.71 -12.92 21.92
N PHE A 75 16.94 -12.32 20.74
CA PHE A 75 18.22 -12.32 20.04
C PHE A 75 18.96 -10.97 20.05
N SER A 76 18.33 -9.88 20.49
CA SER A 76 19.02 -8.60 20.66
C SER A 76 18.33 -7.73 21.70
N ALA A 77 19.09 -6.90 22.41
CA ALA A 77 18.57 -5.89 23.34
C ALA A 77 17.88 -4.70 22.63
N SER A 78 17.45 -4.89 21.38
CA SER A 78 16.82 -3.91 20.50
C SER A 78 15.46 -4.42 20.01
N PHE A 79 14.52 -3.50 19.83
CA PHE A 79 13.25 -3.77 19.17
C PHE A 79 13.50 -4.23 17.73
N ALA A 80 12.84 -5.31 17.31
CA ALA A 80 12.83 -5.77 15.93
C ALA A 80 11.46 -5.55 15.29
N ASP A 81 11.35 -5.78 14.00
CA ASP A 81 10.10 -5.70 13.27
C ASP A 81 9.91 -6.96 12.41
N PHE A 82 8.88 -7.00 11.56
CA PHE A 82 8.64 -8.16 10.71
C PHE A 82 9.75 -8.45 9.69
N HIS A 83 10.71 -7.54 9.46
CA HIS A 83 11.89 -7.85 8.64
C HIS A 83 12.73 -8.97 9.23
N THR A 84 12.73 -9.17 10.56
CA THR A 84 13.53 -10.25 11.18
C THR A 84 12.95 -11.65 10.97
N ILE A 85 11.69 -11.76 10.56
CA ILE A 85 11.07 -13.03 10.16
C ILE A 85 11.68 -13.53 8.83
N GLY A 86 12.18 -12.61 8.01
CA GLY A 86 12.71 -12.90 6.68
C GLY A 86 11.63 -13.03 5.63
N PHE A 87 12.05 -12.94 4.36
CA PHE A 87 11.16 -13.04 3.21
C PHE A 87 11.23 -14.45 2.59
N PRO A 88 10.11 -15.00 2.08
CA PRO A 88 8.79 -14.36 1.95
C PRO A 88 7.90 -14.48 3.19
N ALA A 89 8.34 -15.19 4.24
CA ALA A 89 7.54 -15.52 5.43
C ALA A 89 6.90 -14.30 6.12
N SER A 90 7.55 -13.14 6.09
CA SER A 90 7.02 -11.89 6.61
C SER A 90 5.69 -11.45 5.97
N GLY A 91 5.36 -11.92 4.76
CA GLY A 91 4.08 -11.65 4.12
C GLY A 91 2.90 -12.19 4.93
N GLY A 92 3.01 -13.44 5.43
CA GLY A 92 2.00 -14.03 6.31
C GLY A 92 1.96 -13.33 7.67
N ALA A 93 3.11 -12.99 8.24
CA ALA A 93 3.13 -12.24 9.51
C ALA A 93 2.41 -10.88 9.40
N VAL A 94 2.59 -10.18 8.26
CA VAL A 94 1.87 -8.95 7.95
C VAL A 94 0.39 -9.19 7.72
N GLY A 95 0.00 -10.24 7.00
CA GLY A 95 -1.41 -10.60 6.81
C GLY A 95 -2.12 -10.88 8.13
N MET A 96 -1.47 -11.64 9.02
CA MET A 96 -1.95 -11.89 10.37
C MET A 96 -2.07 -10.59 11.17
N HIS A 97 -1.11 -9.67 11.07
CA HIS A 97 -1.20 -8.36 11.74
C HIS A 97 -2.42 -7.57 11.31
N VAL A 98 -2.67 -7.49 10.01
CA VAL A 98 -3.80 -6.74 9.50
C VAL A 98 -5.13 -7.39 9.89
N ARG A 99 -5.20 -8.73 9.95
CA ARG A 99 -6.38 -9.45 10.43
C ARG A 99 -6.69 -9.15 11.90
N GLU A 100 -5.67 -9.17 12.76
CA GLU A 100 -5.85 -9.13 14.22
C GLU A 100 -5.86 -7.72 14.83
N ILE A 101 -5.25 -6.75 14.14
CA ILE A 101 -5.06 -5.38 14.63
C ILE A 101 -5.95 -4.42 13.86
N ASN A 102 -5.58 -4.11 12.62
CA ASN A 102 -6.32 -3.17 11.80
C ASN A 102 -5.88 -3.19 10.35
N ARG A 103 -6.86 -3.01 9.47
CA ARG A 103 -6.70 -2.73 8.05
C ARG A 103 -6.75 -1.22 7.81
N ALA A 104 -5.75 -0.71 7.09
CA ALA A 104 -5.80 0.67 6.62
C ALA A 104 -6.99 0.88 5.66
N ASP A 105 -7.65 2.03 5.77
CA ASP A 105 -8.79 2.39 4.93
C ASP A 105 -8.38 2.67 3.48
N LEU A 106 -7.16 3.14 3.27
CA LEU A 106 -6.64 3.49 1.96
C LEU A 106 -5.13 3.31 1.89
N PHE A 107 -4.67 2.70 0.80
CA PHE A 107 -3.27 2.62 0.44
C PHE A 107 -3.01 3.51 -0.76
N ILE A 108 -1.93 4.28 -0.71
CA ILE A 108 -1.46 5.12 -1.81
C ILE A 108 -0.02 4.73 -2.10
N THR A 109 0.24 4.28 -3.32
CA THR A 109 1.59 4.00 -3.80
C THR A 109 2.03 5.10 -4.76
N THR A 110 3.10 5.76 -4.40
CA THR A 110 3.77 6.79 -5.20
C THR A 110 4.93 6.18 -5.97
N ALA A 111 4.83 6.24 -7.29
CA ALA A 111 5.87 5.87 -8.23
C ALA A 111 6.33 7.16 -8.94
N GLU A 112 6.87 8.12 -8.19
CA GLU A 112 7.48 9.32 -8.80
C GLU A 112 8.80 8.94 -9.46
N TRP A 113 9.65 8.24 -8.68
CA TRP A 113 10.87 7.58 -9.14
C TRP A 113 10.80 6.11 -8.73
N SER A 114 10.92 5.21 -9.71
CA SER A 114 10.91 3.77 -9.50
C SER A 114 12.30 3.19 -9.75
N GLY A 115 12.97 2.79 -8.66
CA GLY A 115 14.17 1.98 -8.73
C GLY A 115 13.79 0.53 -9.05
N HIS A 116 14.14 0.05 -10.23
CA HIS A 116 13.68 -1.26 -10.72
C HIS A 116 14.77 -2.34 -10.73
N GLN A 117 16.05 -1.95 -10.62
CA GLN A 117 17.18 -2.87 -10.66
C GLN A 117 17.97 -2.96 -9.35
N GLY A 118 17.77 -2.07 -8.38
CA GLY A 118 18.52 -2.07 -7.11
C GLY A 118 18.13 -0.96 -6.17
N ARG A 119 18.60 -1.05 -4.92
CA ARG A 119 18.28 -0.12 -3.83
C ARG A 119 19.21 1.10 -3.80
N ASP A 120 20.36 0.99 -4.44
CA ASP A 120 21.56 1.78 -4.13
C ASP A 120 22.26 2.30 -5.40
N ASN A 121 21.46 2.80 -6.35
CA ASN A 121 21.87 3.58 -7.54
C ASN A 121 22.07 2.78 -8.84
N LEU A 122 20.99 2.15 -9.31
CA LEU A 122 20.88 1.61 -10.66
C LEU A 122 19.75 2.36 -11.38
N ASN A 123 20.07 3.48 -12.04
CA ASN A 123 19.24 4.21 -12.99
C ASN A 123 17.72 4.18 -12.71
N PRO A 124 17.23 4.81 -11.62
CA PRO A 124 15.80 4.88 -11.36
C PRO A 124 15.09 5.59 -12.52
N VAL A 125 13.88 5.13 -12.84
CA VAL A 125 13.06 5.72 -13.89
C VAL A 125 12.01 6.62 -13.26
N GLN A 126 11.87 7.84 -13.78
CA GLN A 126 10.82 8.76 -13.32
C GLN A 126 9.48 8.38 -13.96
N THR A 127 8.75 7.47 -13.32
CA THR A 127 7.48 6.95 -13.81
C THR A 127 6.34 7.95 -13.65
N LYS A 128 6.38 8.81 -12.61
CA LYS A 128 5.36 9.83 -12.28
C LYS A 128 3.94 9.26 -12.27
N ILE A 129 3.74 8.19 -11.52
CA ILE A 129 2.43 7.57 -11.34
C ILE A 129 2.07 7.58 -9.86
N VAL A 130 0.82 7.88 -9.54
CA VAL A 130 0.26 7.68 -8.21
C VAL A 130 -0.89 6.69 -8.33
N LEU A 131 -0.87 5.67 -7.49
CA LEU A 131 -1.89 4.64 -7.41
C LEU A 131 -2.55 4.66 -6.05
N ALA A 132 -3.83 4.29 -6.00
CA ALA A 132 -4.58 4.15 -4.77
C ALA A 132 -5.51 2.94 -4.82
N SER A 133 -5.66 2.26 -3.68
CA SER A 133 -6.56 1.12 -3.53
C SER A 133 -6.92 0.94 -2.06
N THR A 134 -8.08 0.36 -1.79
CA THR A 134 -8.42 -0.18 -0.46
C THR A 134 -7.86 -1.59 -0.25
N ASP A 135 -7.33 -2.20 -1.31
CA ASP A 135 -6.73 -3.53 -1.35
C ASP A 135 -5.21 -3.43 -1.64
N PRO A 136 -4.32 -3.68 -0.65
CA PRO A 136 -2.89 -3.60 -0.83
C PRO A 136 -2.34 -4.78 -1.66
N LEU A 137 -3.01 -5.93 -1.71
CA LEU A 137 -2.61 -7.04 -2.59
C LEU A 137 -2.80 -6.66 -4.05
N ALA A 138 -4.01 -6.20 -4.40
CA ALA A 138 -4.31 -5.70 -5.74
C ALA A 138 -3.37 -4.54 -6.13
N LEU A 139 -3.13 -3.61 -5.20
CA LEU A 139 -2.25 -2.46 -5.44
C LEU A 139 -0.82 -2.89 -5.74
N ASP A 140 -0.25 -3.78 -4.92
CA ASP A 140 1.15 -4.23 -5.07
C ASP A 140 1.33 -5.13 -6.28
N TYR A 141 0.38 -6.03 -6.53
CA TYR A 141 0.36 -6.86 -7.74
C TYR A 141 0.31 -5.96 -8.98
N TRP A 142 -0.68 -5.06 -9.06
CA TRP A 142 -0.90 -4.22 -10.23
C TRP A 142 0.29 -3.27 -10.47
N ALA A 143 0.75 -2.59 -9.42
CA ALA A 143 1.88 -1.67 -9.50
C ALA A 143 3.14 -2.40 -9.98
N SER A 144 3.40 -3.60 -9.48
CA SER A 144 4.55 -4.36 -9.92
C SER A 144 4.44 -4.78 -11.38
N LYS A 145 3.30 -5.36 -11.78
CA LYS A 145 3.08 -5.87 -13.14
C LYS A 145 3.10 -4.79 -14.21
N HIS A 146 2.46 -3.65 -13.94
CA HIS A 146 2.19 -2.62 -14.95
C HIS A 146 3.16 -1.44 -14.90
N ILE A 147 3.84 -1.23 -13.78
CA ILE A 147 4.82 -0.14 -13.64
C ILE A 147 6.23 -0.70 -13.52
N LEU A 148 6.51 -1.55 -12.53
CA LEU A 148 7.89 -1.89 -12.18
C LEU A 148 8.52 -2.96 -13.09
N PHE A 149 7.78 -4.02 -13.40
CA PHE A 149 8.23 -5.12 -14.26
C PHE A 149 8.55 -4.67 -15.70
N PRO A 150 7.75 -3.82 -16.36
CA PRO A 150 8.03 -3.36 -17.72
C PRO A 150 9.28 -2.48 -17.85
N LEU A 151 9.78 -1.89 -16.75
CA LEU A 151 11.07 -1.17 -16.77
C LEU A 151 12.26 -2.11 -17.03
N GLY A 152 12.07 -3.40 -16.82
CA GLY A 152 12.99 -4.46 -17.18
C GLY A 152 14.29 -4.50 -16.36
N GLY A 153 15.35 -5.05 -16.95
CA GLY A 153 16.68 -5.18 -16.32
C GLY A 153 16.93 -6.55 -15.68
N GLU A 154 18.17 -6.79 -15.24
CA GLU A 154 18.63 -8.11 -14.79
C GLU A 154 17.85 -8.66 -13.57
N ARG A 155 17.23 -7.78 -12.80
CA ARG A 155 16.47 -8.13 -11.59
C ARG A 155 14.96 -8.08 -11.76
N GLN A 156 14.47 -7.84 -12.98
CA GLN A 156 13.02 -7.69 -13.25
C GLN A 156 12.20 -8.90 -12.81
N ILE A 157 12.77 -10.11 -12.93
CA ILE A 157 12.07 -11.37 -12.64
C ILE A 157 11.69 -11.52 -11.17
N TYR A 158 12.35 -10.79 -10.26
CA TYR A 158 12.01 -10.78 -8.84
C TYR A 158 10.86 -9.83 -8.51
N ASN A 159 10.50 -8.94 -9.43
CA ASN A 159 9.35 -8.05 -9.32
C ASN A 159 8.09 -8.70 -9.90
N ASP A 160 8.22 -9.65 -10.82
CA ASP A 160 7.10 -10.26 -11.52
C ASP A 160 6.09 -10.93 -10.55
N PRO A 161 4.86 -10.39 -10.42
CA PRO A 161 3.84 -11.00 -9.57
C PRO A 161 3.17 -12.23 -10.22
N ASP A 162 3.39 -12.48 -11.51
CA ASP A 162 2.91 -13.70 -12.20
C ASP A 162 3.91 -14.86 -12.11
N ASN A 163 5.14 -14.59 -11.69
CA ASN A 163 6.11 -15.63 -11.39
C ASN A 163 5.75 -16.32 -10.07
N MET A 164 4.94 -17.39 -10.14
CA MET A 164 4.49 -18.19 -9.00
C MET A 164 5.63 -18.73 -8.11
N ASP A 165 6.82 -18.93 -8.68
CA ASP A 165 7.99 -19.36 -7.94
C ASP A 165 8.83 -18.18 -7.39
N GLY A 166 8.50 -16.97 -7.80
CA GLY A 166 9.17 -15.73 -7.45
C GLY A 166 8.96 -15.32 -5.99
N PRO A 167 9.94 -14.60 -5.41
CA PRO A 167 9.88 -14.17 -4.00
C PRO A 167 8.70 -13.23 -3.74
N PHE A 168 8.42 -12.32 -4.68
CA PHE A 168 7.35 -11.34 -4.54
C PHE A 168 5.98 -12.00 -4.53
N ARG A 169 5.72 -12.89 -5.49
CA ARG A 169 4.46 -13.63 -5.55
C ARG A 169 4.24 -14.48 -4.29
N LYS A 170 5.26 -15.22 -3.83
CA LYS A 170 5.18 -15.98 -2.57
C LYS A 170 4.89 -15.11 -1.35
N PHE A 171 5.47 -13.91 -1.29
CA PHE A 171 5.18 -12.95 -0.22
C PHE A 171 3.70 -12.51 -0.24
N LEU A 172 3.16 -12.20 -1.42
CA LEU A 172 1.75 -11.86 -1.59
C LEU A 172 0.82 -13.04 -1.27
N ASP A 173 1.15 -14.26 -1.72
CA ASP A 173 0.35 -15.46 -1.44
C ASP A 173 0.29 -15.75 0.06
N LEU A 174 1.40 -15.60 0.79
CA LEU A 174 1.43 -15.80 2.24
C LEU A 174 0.61 -14.75 2.99
N TYR A 175 0.61 -13.49 2.54
CA TYR A 175 -0.31 -12.48 3.07
C TYR A 175 -1.77 -12.89 2.81
N ALA A 176 -2.09 -13.27 1.57
CA ALA A 176 -3.44 -13.62 1.14
C ALA A 176 -4.01 -14.85 1.86
N GLN A 177 -3.16 -15.75 2.34
CA GLN A 177 -3.58 -16.91 3.15
C GLN A 177 -4.10 -16.52 4.54
N GLU A 178 -3.67 -15.37 5.06
CA GLU A 178 -4.01 -14.95 6.43
C GLU A 178 -5.25 -14.06 6.48
N VAL A 179 -5.68 -13.51 5.35
CA VAL A 179 -6.81 -12.59 5.25
C VAL A 179 -7.93 -13.19 4.39
N ASP A 180 -9.18 -12.81 4.67
CA ASP A 180 -10.37 -13.21 3.91
C ASP A 180 -10.82 -12.13 2.90
N TRP A 181 -9.93 -11.19 2.59
CA TRP A 181 -10.20 -10.04 1.72
C TRP A 181 -9.01 -9.74 0.80
N GLY A 182 -9.30 -8.91 -0.21
CA GLY A 182 -8.35 -8.58 -1.27
C GLY A 182 -8.23 -9.69 -2.32
N THR A 183 -7.51 -9.41 -3.41
CA THR A 183 -7.42 -10.35 -4.53
C THR A 183 -6.05 -10.32 -5.21
N LEU A 184 -5.62 -11.49 -5.66
CA LEU A 184 -4.50 -11.69 -6.60
C LEU A 184 -4.99 -12.04 -8.01
N ASN A 185 -6.32 -12.08 -8.23
CA ASN A 185 -6.91 -12.20 -9.54
C ASN A 185 -6.99 -10.82 -10.17
N GLU A 186 -6.17 -10.58 -11.19
CA GLU A 186 -6.10 -9.28 -11.89
C GLU A 186 -7.46 -8.77 -12.38
N SER A 187 -8.34 -9.66 -12.82
CA SER A 187 -9.68 -9.28 -13.31
C SER A 187 -10.62 -8.74 -12.24
N GLU A 188 -10.30 -8.95 -10.95
CA GLU A 188 -11.08 -8.49 -9.81
C GLU A 188 -10.46 -7.26 -9.12
N MET A 189 -9.27 -6.84 -9.56
CA MET A 189 -8.53 -5.76 -8.91
C MET A 189 -9.19 -4.40 -9.13
N MET A 190 -9.33 -3.64 -8.05
CA MET A 190 -9.79 -2.26 -8.08
C MET A 190 -8.64 -1.32 -7.70
N VAL A 191 -7.86 -0.91 -8.69
CA VAL A 191 -6.75 0.03 -8.51
C VAL A 191 -7.06 1.30 -9.29
N GLN A 192 -7.06 2.43 -8.58
CA GLN A 192 -7.18 3.76 -9.19
C GLN A 192 -5.79 4.32 -9.41
N GLY A 193 -5.54 4.90 -10.57
CA GLY A 193 -4.23 5.45 -10.91
C GLY A 193 -4.31 6.77 -11.64
N PHE A 194 -3.30 7.60 -11.45
CA PHE A 194 -3.06 8.79 -12.24
C PHE A 194 -1.62 8.76 -12.77
N ASP A 195 -1.47 8.69 -14.08
CA ASP A 195 -0.19 8.78 -14.78
C ASP A 195 0.01 10.24 -15.23
N PHE A 196 1.01 10.92 -14.66
CA PHE A 196 1.30 12.31 -14.99
C PHE A 196 2.01 12.46 -16.34
N ASN A 197 2.58 11.40 -16.90
CA ASN A 197 3.14 11.40 -18.25
C ASN A 197 2.07 11.14 -19.32
N ASN A 198 1.02 10.38 -18.98
CA ASN A 198 -0.10 10.08 -19.86
C ASN A 198 -1.44 10.37 -19.15
N PRO A 199 -1.76 11.65 -18.86
CA PRO A 199 -2.97 11.98 -18.12
C PRO A 199 -4.21 11.56 -18.92
N THR A 200 -5.08 10.79 -18.29
CA THR A 200 -6.42 10.49 -18.78
C THR A 200 -7.43 11.37 -18.06
N ILE A 201 -8.53 11.68 -18.73
CA ILE A 201 -9.61 12.43 -18.11
C ILE A 201 -10.38 11.46 -17.24
N SER A 202 -10.55 11.81 -15.97
CA SER A 202 -11.35 11.02 -15.05
C SER A 202 -12.71 11.65 -14.83
N ARG A 203 -13.64 10.89 -14.23
CA ARG A 203 -14.90 11.47 -13.75
C ARG A 203 -14.66 12.60 -12.73
N PHE A 204 -13.59 12.51 -11.95
CA PHE A 204 -13.20 13.53 -11.00
C PHE A 204 -12.80 14.84 -11.69
N ASP A 205 -12.18 14.78 -12.86
CA ASP A 205 -11.87 15.98 -13.64
C ASP A 205 -13.13 16.71 -14.10
N ILE A 206 -14.17 15.94 -14.51
CA ILE A 206 -15.49 16.48 -14.83
C ILE A 206 -16.11 17.15 -13.60
N ASP A 207 -16.14 16.48 -12.45
CA ASP A 207 -16.74 17.06 -11.24
C ASP A 207 -15.99 18.32 -10.78
N ARG A 208 -14.66 18.33 -10.93
CA ARG A 208 -13.81 19.49 -10.63
C ARG A 208 -14.10 20.67 -11.56
N ILE A 209 -14.25 20.45 -12.86
CA ILE A 209 -14.54 21.55 -13.79
C ILE A 209 -15.97 22.08 -13.62
N ILE A 210 -16.94 21.21 -13.29
CA ILE A 210 -18.31 21.64 -12.91
C ILE A 210 -18.27 22.52 -11.66
N LYS A 211 -17.44 22.17 -10.66
CA LYS A 211 -17.27 23.00 -9.46
C LYS A 211 -16.69 24.36 -9.80
N LYS A 212 -15.65 24.43 -10.64
CA LYS A 212 -15.08 25.70 -11.13
C LYS A 212 -16.09 26.54 -11.89
N PHE A 213 -16.87 25.93 -12.77
CA PHE A 213 -17.94 26.62 -13.49
C PHE A 213 -18.96 27.26 -12.54
N ARG A 214 -19.39 26.52 -11.50
CA ARG A 214 -20.28 27.06 -10.45
C ARG A 214 -19.66 28.22 -9.65
N GLN A 215 -18.33 28.30 -9.60
CA GLN A 215 -17.57 29.36 -8.94
C GLN A 215 -17.25 30.55 -9.88
N GLY A 216 -17.63 30.48 -11.16
CA GLY A 216 -17.28 31.47 -12.17
C GLY A 216 -15.82 31.39 -12.64
N GLU A 217 -15.12 30.30 -12.32
CA GLU A 217 -13.71 30.05 -12.66
C GLU A 217 -13.54 29.21 -13.94
N ALA A 218 -14.65 28.79 -14.56
CA ALA A 218 -14.69 28.11 -15.84
C ALA A 218 -15.96 28.52 -16.61
N THR A 219 -15.94 28.30 -17.93
CA THR A 219 -17.04 28.51 -18.85
C THR A 219 -17.83 27.22 -19.07
N GLU A 220 -19.07 27.34 -19.56
CA GLU A 220 -19.89 26.19 -19.93
C GLU A 220 -19.22 25.34 -21.02
N GLN A 221 -18.58 26.01 -22.00
CA GLN A 221 -17.88 25.32 -23.09
C GLN A 221 -16.72 24.46 -22.57
N GLU A 222 -15.93 24.96 -21.62
CA GLU A 222 -14.83 24.17 -21.03
C GLU A 222 -15.34 22.91 -20.31
N VAL A 223 -16.54 22.96 -19.70
CA VAL A 223 -17.17 21.78 -19.09
C VAL A 223 -17.58 20.77 -20.17
N LEU A 224 -18.24 21.23 -21.23
CA LEU A 224 -18.70 20.39 -22.33
C LEU A 224 -17.52 19.73 -23.07
N ASP A 225 -16.49 20.50 -23.38
CA ASP A 225 -15.28 20.01 -24.06
C ASP A 225 -14.61 18.89 -23.25
N LEU A 226 -14.52 19.03 -21.93
CA LEU A 226 -13.92 18.01 -21.07
C LEU A 226 -14.77 16.73 -21.00
N ILE A 227 -16.11 16.87 -20.99
CA ILE A 227 -17.03 15.73 -21.04
C ILE A 227 -16.90 14.99 -22.37
N ASP A 228 -16.82 15.72 -23.49
CA ASP A 228 -16.66 15.12 -24.82
C ASP A 228 -15.33 14.38 -24.92
N GLN A 229 -14.24 14.98 -24.43
CA GLN A 229 -12.92 14.32 -24.39
C GLN A 229 -12.95 13.06 -23.50
N PHE A 230 -13.63 13.09 -22.35
CA PHE A 230 -13.80 11.92 -21.47
C PHE A 230 -14.48 10.74 -22.17
N PHE A 231 -15.41 10.99 -23.10
CA PHE A 231 -16.09 9.93 -23.85
C PHE A 231 -15.34 9.50 -25.13
N GLN A 232 -14.30 10.22 -25.54
CA GLN A 232 -13.53 9.95 -26.77
C GLN A 232 -12.21 9.20 -26.53
N GLN A 233 -11.74 9.13 -25.28
CA GLN A 233 -10.50 8.45 -24.89
C GLN A 233 -10.65 6.93 -24.75
#